data_AF-A0A162UVX0-F1
#
_entry.id   AF-A0A162UVX0-F1
#
_cell.length_a   1.000
_cell.length_b   1.000
_cell.length_c   1.000
_cell.angle_alpha   90.00
_cell.angle_beta   90.00
_cell.angle_gamma   90.00
#
_symmetry.space_group_name_H-M   'P 1'
#
loop_
_entity.id
_entity.type
_entity.pdbx_description
1 polymer ?
#
loop_
_entity_poly.entity_id
_entity_poly.type
_entity_poly.pdbx_seq_one_letter_code
_entity_poly.pdbx_strand_id
1 'polypeptide(L)' 'MLERNEKGKLSLKSLDLEIFIGDLFAKCSTEEEIDWLQEQLQSCVECSAEERLEEL' A
#
# COMPACT_ATOMS: atom_id res chain seq x y z
N MET A 1 6.41 0.92 8.64
CA MET A 1 6.52 -0.36 7.87
C MET A 1 7.57 -0.28 6.77
N LEU A 2 7.99 0.92 6.35
CA LEU A 2 9.21 1.13 5.58
C LEU A 2 10.31 1.67 6.49
N GLU A 3 11.49 1.07 6.49
CA GLU A 3 12.64 1.52 7.26
C GLU A 3 13.95 1.37 6.47
N ARG A 4 15.04 1.98 6.94
CA ARG A 4 16.38 1.68 6.41
C ARG A 4 17.03 0.64 7.29
N ASN A 5 17.57 -0.41 6.68
CA ASN A 5 18.36 -1.39 7.40
C ASN A 5 19.75 -0.83 7.76
N GLU A 6 20.54 -1.61 8.49
CA GLU A 6 21.92 -1.24 8.91
C GLU A 6 22.86 -0.91 7.75
N LYS A 7 22.52 -1.31 6.51
CA LYS A 7 23.28 -1.00 5.28
C LYS A 7 22.74 0.23 4.54
N GLY A 8 21.82 0.98 5.15
CA GLY A 8 21.19 2.17 4.58
C GLY A 8 20.18 1.89 3.45
N LYS A 9 19.90 0.62 3.14
CA LYS A 9 18.94 0.23 2.09
C LYS A 9 17.52 0.22 2.64
N LEU A 10 16.55 0.53 1.79
CA LEU A 10 15.14 0.42 2.14
C LEU A 10 14.78 -1.05 2.40
N SER A 11 14.03 -1.28 3.47
CA SER A 11 13.43 -2.55 3.85
C SER A 11 11.96 -2.29 4.16
N LEU A 12 11.10 -2.97 3.41
CA LEU A 12 9.66 -2.96 3.64
C LEU A 12 9.30 -4.17 4.48
N LYS A 13 8.61 -3.95 5.60
CA LYS A 13 7.96 -5.00 6.38
C LYS A 13 6.70 -5.45 5.64
N SER A 14 6.91 -6.25 4.59
CA SER A 14 5.84 -6.64 3.65
C SER A 14 4.72 -7.42 4.33
N LEU A 15 5.06 -8.30 5.28
CA LEU A 15 4.06 -9.06 6.04
C LEU A 15 3.10 -8.14 6.81
N ASP A 16 3.62 -7.12 7.50
CA ASP A 16 2.79 -6.17 8.21
C ASP A 16 1.85 -5.43 7.23
N LEU A 17 2.34 -5.14 6.01
CA LEU A 17 1.58 -4.42 4.97
C LEU A 17 0.47 -5.30 4.40
N GLU A 18 0.75 -6.56 4.14
CA GLU A 18 -0.22 -7.55 3.70
C GLU A 18 -1.31 -7.76 4.75
N ILE A 19 -0.97 -7.83 6.04
CA ILE A 19 -1.95 -7.91 7.14
C ILE A 19 -2.84 -6.68 7.16
N PHE A 20 -2.24 -5.47 7.11
CA PHE A 20 -3.01 -4.23 7.10
C PHE A 20 -3.98 -4.16 5.91
N ILE A 21 -3.51 -4.47 4.69
CA ILE A 21 -4.35 -4.49 3.49
C ILE A 21 -5.44 -5.57 3.60
N GLY A 22 -5.09 -6.76 4.11
CA GLY A 22 -6.04 -7.84 4.36
C GLY A 22 -7.17 -7.44 5.31
N ASP A 23 -6.86 -6.70 6.38
CA ASP A 23 -7.86 -6.18 7.33
C ASP A 23 -8.82 -5.17 6.68
N LEU A 24 -8.39 -4.44 5.64
CA LEU A 24 -9.27 -3.57 4.85
C LEU A 24 -10.22 -4.41 4.00
N PHE A 25 -9.71 -5.40 3.26
CA PHE A 25 -10.55 -6.30 2.46
C PHE A 25 -11.51 -7.13 3.30
N ALA A 26 -11.18 -7.42 4.56
CA ALA A 26 -12.08 -8.10 5.49
C ALA A 26 -13.36 -7.29 5.81
N LYS A 27 -13.45 -6.02 5.39
CA LYS A 27 -14.68 -5.20 5.48
C LYS A 27 -15.58 -5.34 4.26
N CYS A 28 -15.08 -5.82 3.13
CA CYS A 28 -15.85 -6.01 1.91
C CYS A 28 -16.78 -7.21 2.06
N SER A 29 -18.01 -7.07 1.56
CA SER A 29 -19.08 -8.07 1.58
C SER A 29 -19.45 -8.57 0.18
N THR A 30 -18.97 -7.91 -0.89
CA THR A 30 -19.23 -8.27 -2.29
C THR A 30 -17.96 -8.20 -3.14
N GLU A 31 -17.98 -8.85 -4.30
CA GLU A 31 -16.90 -8.77 -5.29
C GLU A 31 -16.71 -7.33 -5.79
N GLU A 32 -17.80 -6.59 -6.02
CA GLU A 32 -17.76 -5.18 -6.44
C GLU A 32 -17.05 -4.28 -5.42
N GLU A 33 -17.25 -4.53 -4.11
CA GLU A 33 -16.56 -3.78 -3.05
C GLU A 33 -15.07 -4.12 -2.98
N ILE A 34 -14.70 -5.36 -3.29
CA ILE A 34 -13.29 -5.79 -3.37
C ILE A 34 -12.63 -5.09 -4.56
N ASP A 35 -13.23 -5.16 -5.74
CA ASP A 35 -12.70 -4.53 -6.95
C ASP A 35 -12.56 -3.01 -6.77
N TRP A 36 -13.59 -2.36 -6.21
CA TRP A 36 -13.55 -0.94 -5.88
C TRP A 36 -12.41 -0.60 -4.92
N LEU A 37 -12.24 -1.35 -3.82
CA LEU A 37 -11.18 -1.07 -2.85
C LEU A 37 -9.80 -1.27 -3.47
N GLN A 38 -9.61 -2.29 -4.31
CA GLN A 38 -8.37 -2.51 -5.03
C GLN A 38 -8.01 -1.31 -5.93
N GLU A 39 -8.97 -0.78 -6.69
CA GLU A 39 -8.78 0.40 -7.54
C GLU A 39 -8.41 1.64 -6.70
N GLN A 40 -9.07 1.86 -5.56
CA GLN A 40 -8.74 2.98 -4.67
C GLN A 40 -7.30 2.87 -4.14
N LEU A 41 -6.90 1.68 -3.68
CA LEU A 41 -5.55 1.45 -3.16
C LEU A 41 -4.48 1.67 -4.24
N GLN A 42 -4.73 1.19 -5.46
CA GLN A 42 -3.83 1.39 -6.58
C GLN A 42 -3.66 2.89 -6.91
N SER A 43 -4.77 3.62 -7.03
CA SER A 43 -4.73 5.06 -7.31
C SER A 43 -3.99 5.84 -6.22
N CYS A 44 -4.22 5.52 -4.94
CA CYS A 44 -3.49 6.16 -3.85
C CYS A 44 -1.97 5.94 -3.94
N VAL A 45 -1.53 4.72 -4.26
CA VAL A 45 -0.11 4.38 -4.41
C VAL A 45 0.51 5.12 -5.59
N GLU A 46 -0.18 5.15 -6.73
CA GLU A 46 0.28 5.84 -7.94
C GLU A 46 0.45 7.34 -7.71
N CYS A 47 -0.58 8.01 -7.18
CA CYS A 47 -0.51 9.45 -6.89
C CYS A 47 0.60 9.77 -5.87
N SER A 48 0.70 9.00 -4.77
CA SER A 48 1.74 9.23 -3.76
C SER A 48 3.16 9.05 -4.32
N ALA A 49 3.34 8.13 -5.27
CA ALA A 49 4.63 7.91 -5.93
C ALA A 49 4.97 9.04 -6.90
N GLU A 50 4.00 9.49 -7.68
CA GLU A 50 4.14 10.62 -8.62
C GLU A 50 4.49 11.91 -7.87
N GLU A 51 3.70 12.29 -6.86
CA GLU A 51 3.96 13.48 -6.02
C GLU A 51 5.38 13.46 -5.43
N ARG A 52 5.81 12.30 -4.90
CA ARG A 52 7.14 12.21 -4.30
C ARG A 52 8.26 12.31 -5.34
N LEU A 53 8.04 11.87 -6.57
CA LEU A 53 8.99 12.02 -7.67
C LEU A 53 9.10 13.47 -8.13
N GLU A 54 7.99 14.23 -8.14
CA GLU A 54 8.00 15.66 -8.47
C GLU A 54 8.76 16.50 -7.42
N GLU A 55 8.78 16.06 -6.18
CA GLU A 55 9.50 16.72 -5.09
C GLU A 55 11.00 16.38 -4.98
N LEU A 56 11.54 15.48 -5.81
CA LEU A 56 12.94 15.02 -5.78
C LEU A 56 13.81 15.75 -6.81
#